data_AF-A0A2E5VPL3-F1
#
_entry.id   AF-A0A2E5VPL3-F1
#
_cell.length_a   1.000
_cell.length_b   1.000
_cell.length_c   1.000
_cell.angle_alpha   90.00
_cell.angle_beta   90.00
_cell.angle_gamma   90.00
#
_symmetry.space_group_name_H-M   'P 1'
#
loop_
_entity.id
_entity.type
_entity.pdbx_description
1 polymer ?
#
loop_
_entity_poly.entity_id
_entity_poly.type
_entity_poly.pdbx_seq_one_letter_code
_entity_poly.pdbx_strand_id
1 'polypeptide(L)'
;MERRPMTSRRVALFLVAITAILFSTTATQALTLNMVTVGDPGNPGYDLDGNGSIAATYEIGATEVTVADWVEFLNFADPDADNDKGLWGGAMQNNQYGGVTKNLGAAEGSRFEVQSGEGNHPINFVNLYDVMRFANWMNNGQGNADTEDGSYTLTGGKIPTNDTADTPIERNPGATWVIPNYNEWAKAAFYDSRDLIDGGPTDGGGWWSYANQSSTAPVAEAPPGGDNSANYDLVLNALSDVGAYTQSHSYYGTFDQNGNLMEWTDYVSGGGDFASGPWRWKAGGHFGGSSSFMSLNSHPNQGPSSAADSLGFRLIKLSAVSGPACDLNGDSSCDTADIDTLAGSGATAINDWLAGAATENGFASAYLASDSDLDRDVDLTDFNTLAGNFNPVGSGAVFSVGDSNGDGSVNLSDYNTLAGSFDPIGYATAAAVPEPATFVLAVLGLLAAVVANPGPCRIG
;
A
#
# COMPACT_ATOMS: atom_id res chain seq x y z
N MET A 1 63.83 -69.22 -47.51
CA MET A 1 62.36 -69.06 -47.38
C MET A 1 62.11 -68.50 -45.98
N GLU A 2 61.40 -67.41 -45.71
CA GLU A 2 60.65 -66.45 -46.51
C GLU A 2 60.25 -65.29 -45.56
N ARG A 3 60.37 -64.05 -46.08
CA ARG A 3 59.68 -62.76 -45.78
C ARG A 3 59.15 -62.35 -44.37
N ARG A 4 59.45 -61.07 -44.05
CA ARG A 4 58.89 -60.09 -43.06
C ARG A 4 57.33 -59.93 -43.10
N PRO A 5 56.71 -58.93 -42.40
CA PRO A 5 56.63 -58.56 -40.96
C PRO A 5 55.17 -58.22 -40.54
N MET A 6 54.91 -57.78 -39.29
CA MET A 6 53.82 -56.88 -38.82
C MET A 6 53.84 -56.88 -37.27
N THR A 7 53.63 -55.86 -36.45
CA THR A 7 53.46 -54.39 -36.52
C THR A 7 53.39 -53.93 -35.05
N SER A 8 53.96 -52.76 -34.75
CA SER A 8 53.87 -51.98 -33.51
C SER A 8 52.44 -51.87 -32.93
N ARG A 9 52.33 -51.94 -31.59
CA ARG A 9 51.69 -50.87 -30.78
C ARG A 9 51.97 -51.06 -29.29
N ARG A 10 52.82 -50.18 -28.75
CA ARG A 10 52.88 -49.83 -27.33
C ARG A 10 51.66 -48.95 -27.03
N VAL A 11 50.82 -49.34 -26.09
CA VAL A 11 49.82 -48.44 -25.49
C VAL A 11 50.29 -48.14 -24.08
N ALA A 12 50.80 -46.92 -23.89
CA ALA A 12 51.03 -46.33 -22.59
C ALA A 12 49.70 -45.76 -22.10
N LEU A 13 49.18 -46.29 -20.99
CA LEU A 13 48.05 -45.70 -20.28
C LEU A 13 48.57 -44.53 -19.44
N PHE A 14 48.18 -43.31 -19.82
CA PHE A 14 48.30 -42.14 -18.94
C PHE A 14 47.13 -42.15 -17.95
N LEU A 15 47.43 -42.28 -16.66
CA LEU A 15 46.49 -41.95 -15.59
C LEU A 15 46.47 -40.43 -15.43
N VAL A 16 45.41 -39.78 -15.89
CA VAL A 16 45.08 -38.41 -15.51
C VAL A 16 44.22 -38.50 -14.25
N ALA A 17 44.80 -38.13 -13.10
CA ALA A 17 44.04 -37.94 -11.87
C ALA A 17 43.30 -36.60 -11.99
N ILE A 18 41.99 -36.65 -12.22
CA ILE A 18 41.09 -35.50 -12.13
C ILE A 18 40.69 -35.37 -10.66
N THR A 19 41.34 -34.47 -9.92
CA THR A 19 40.82 -33.98 -8.65
C THR A 19 39.60 -33.11 -8.94
N ALA A 20 38.40 -33.68 -8.77
CA ALA A 20 37.18 -32.91 -8.67
C ALA A 20 37.20 -32.16 -7.32
N ILE A 21 37.54 -30.88 -7.36
CA ILE A 21 37.28 -29.97 -6.24
C ILE A 21 35.76 -29.80 -6.19
N LEU A 22 35.13 -30.53 -5.27
CA LEU A 22 33.75 -30.26 -4.86
C LEU A 22 33.75 -28.88 -4.19
N PHE A 23 33.46 -27.84 -4.96
CA PHE A 23 32.94 -26.60 -4.39
C PHE A 23 31.56 -26.94 -3.83
N SER A 24 31.48 -27.18 -2.52
CA SER A 24 30.22 -27.10 -1.79
C SER A 24 29.80 -25.64 -1.80
N THR A 25 29.07 -25.24 -2.85
CA THR A 25 28.27 -24.01 -2.81
C THR A 25 27.17 -24.27 -1.79
N THR A 26 27.34 -23.79 -0.57
CA THR A 26 26.19 -23.58 0.32
C THR A 26 25.28 -22.62 -0.43
N ALA A 27 24.12 -23.10 -0.89
CA ALA A 27 23.08 -22.19 -1.31
C ALA A 27 22.71 -21.39 -0.06
N THR A 28 23.06 -20.10 -0.02
CA THR A 28 22.60 -19.19 1.01
C THR A 28 21.08 -19.16 0.93
N GLN A 29 20.41 -19.53 2.01
CA GLN A 29 18.96 -19.43 2.08
C GLN A 29 18.59 -17.95 1.99
N ALA A 30 17.59 -17.60 1.19
CA ALA A 30 17.09 -16.24 1.11
C ALA A 30 16.50 -15.83 2.46
N LEU A 31 16.83 -14.61 2.92
CA LEU A 31 16.22 -13.97 4.08
C LEU A 31 14.70 -14.06 3.96
N THR A 32 14.06 -14.52 5.03
CA THR A 32 12.59 -14.57 5.11
C THR A 32 12.15 -13.88 6.38
N LEU A 33 11.42 -12.77 6.22
CA LEU A 33 10.77 -12.10 7.34
C LEU A 33 9.50 -12.88 7.73
N ASN A 34 9.21 -12.94 9.03
CA ASN A 34 7.94 -13.49 9.52
C ASN A 34 6.84 -12.47 9.26
N MET A 35 5.88 -12.80 8.39
CA MET A 35 4.83 -11.89 7.95
C MET A 35 3.46 -12.35 8.47
N VAL A 36 2.59 -11.41 8.79
CA VAL A 36 1.18 -11.65 9.12
C VAL A 36 0.28 -10.89 8.15
N THR A 37 -0.85 -11.49 7.79
CA THR A 37 -1.84 -10.88 6.89
C THR A 37 -2.68 -9.84 7.62
N VAL A 38 -2.75 -8.63 7.08
CA VAL A 38 -3.67 -7.57 7.49
C VAL A 38 -4.83 -7.51 6.51
N GLY A 39 -5.99 -7.98 6.97
CA GLY A 39 -7.21 -8.10 6.18
C GLY A 39 -8.13 -6.87 6.28
N ASP A 40 -9.44 -7.13 6.19
CA ASP A 40 -10.52 -6.13 6.25
C ASP A 40 -10.33 -4.96 5.26
N PRO A 41 -10.19 -5.23 3.94
CA PRO A 41 -10.13 -4.18 2.93
C PRO A 41 -11.34 -3.25 3.01
N GLY A 42 -11.13 -1.95 2.83
CA GLY A 42 -12.19 -0.94 2.94
C GLY A 42 -12.65 -0.68 4.38
N ASN A 43 -11.82 -0.97 5.38
CA ASN A 43 -12.13 -0.66 6.78
C ASN A 43 -12.41 0.84 6.97
N PRO A 44 -13.31 1.22 7.89
CA PRO A 44 -13.52 2.62 8.20
C PRO A 44 -12.26 3.25 8.80
N GLY A 45 -12.01 4.51 8.44
CA GLY A 45 -10.96 5.31 9.07
C GLY A 45 -11.26 5.59 10.55
N TYR A 46 -10.23 5.90 11.33
CA TYR A 46 -10.37 6.25 12.76
C TYR A 46 -10.83 7.69 12.99
N ASP A 47 -10.95 8.49 11.94
CA ASP A 47 -11.46 9.85 11.96
C ASP A 47 -12.33 10.18 10.73
N LEU A 48 -12.86 11.41 10.69
CA LEU A 48 -13.74 11.89 9.62
C LEU A 48 -13.01 12.14 8.30
N ASP A 49 -11.68 12.21 8.31
CA ASP A 49 -10.85 12.39 7.12
C ASP A 49 -10.53 11.03 6.46
N GLY A 50 -10.94 9.92 7.08
CA GLY A 50 -10.73 8.56 6.56
C GLY A 50 -9.35 7.99 6.87
N ASN A 51 -8.58 8.60 7.78
CA ASN A 51 -7.23 8.11 8.10
C ASN A 51 -7.28 6.68 8.66
N GLY A 52 -6.31 5.86 8.29
CA GLY A 52 -6.27 4.43 8.63
C GLY A 52 -7.15 3.51 7.78
N SER A 53 -7.99 4.03 6.87
CA SER A 53 -8.71 3.20 5.88
C SER A 53 -7.74 2.66 4.83
N ILE A 54 -7.77 1.36 4.58
CA ILE A 54 -6.94 0.70 3.56
C ILE A 54 -7.82 -0.20 2.70
N ALA A 55 -7.81 0.06 1.39
CA ALA A 55 -8.62 -0.66 0.39
C ALA A 55 -8.14 -2.09 0.11
N ALA A 56 -6.86 -2.39 0.38
CA ALA A 56 -6.23 -3.66 0.02
C ALA A 56 -5.89 -4.52 1.24
N THR A 57 -5.79 -5.84 1.01
CA THR A 57 -5.10 -6.75 1.94
C THR A 57 -3.60 -6.73 1.65
N TYR A 58 -2.79 -6.74 2.71
CA TYR A 58 -1.33 -6.79 2.62
C TYR A 58 -0.75 -7.66 3.73
N GLU A 59 0.54 -7.97 3.66
CA GLU A 59 1.27 -8.62 4.75
C GLU A 59 2.19 -7.61 5.43
N ILE A 60 2.33 -7.67 6.75
CA ILE A 60 3.27 -6.84 7.52
C ILE A 60 4.17 -7.72 8.37
N GLY A 61 5.40 -7.28 8.63
CA GLY A 61 6.29 -7.93 9.57
C GLY A 61 5.58 -8.14 10.91
N ALA A 62 5.52 -9.39 11.36
CA ALA A 62 4.98 -9.75 12.68
C ALA A 62 5.73 -8.99 13.79
N THR A 63 7.00 -8.70 13.56
CA THR A 63 7.89 -7.94 14.44
C THR A 63 8.69 -6.91 13.66
N GLU A 64 9.50 -6.10 14.34
CA GLU A 64 10.57 -5.34 13.70
C GLU A 64 11.60 -6.26 13.01
N VAL A 65 12.35 -5.68 12.05
CA VAL A 65 13.51 -6.33 11.43
C VAL A 65 14.61 -6.51 12.48
N THR A 66 15.23 -7.67 12.53
CA THR A 66 16.22 -8.00 13.56
C THR A 66 17.64 -7.59 13.16
N VAL A 67 18.54 -7.55 14.14
CA VAL A 67 19.98 -7.42 13.91
C VAL A 67 20.51 -8.55 13.02
N ALA A 68 20.02 -9.78 13.15
CA ALA A 68 20.43 -10.90 12.30
C ALA A 68 20.05 -10.68 10.83
N ASP A 69 18.82 -10.24 10.59
CA ASP A 69 18.32 -9.90 9.24
C ASP A 69 19.15 -8.78 8.61
N TRP A 70 19.48 -7.75 9.41
CA TRP A 70 20.31 -6.62 8.97
C TRP A 70 21.75 -7.03 8.64
N VAL A 71 22.35 -7.93 9.43
CA VAL A 71 23.70 -8.45 9.17
C VAL A 71 23.75 -9.25 7.87
N GLU A 72 22.71 -10.02 7.56
CA GLU A 72 22.60 -10.70 6.26
C GLU A 72 22.59 -9.69 5.12
N PHE A 73 21.72 -8.68 5.20
CA PHE A 73 21.65 -7.60 4.22
C PHE A 73 22.99 -6.87 4.04
N LEU A 74 23.64 -6.45 5.12
CA LEU A 74 24.92 -5.72 5.07
C LEU A 74 26.01 -6.52 4.36
N ASN A 75 26.08 -7.83 4.59
CA ASN A 75 27.07 -8.68 3.94
C ASN A 75 26.84 -8.85 2.43
N PHE A 76 25.64 -8.57 1.92
CA PHE A 76 25.37 -8.53 0.48
C PHE A 76 25.47 -7.12 -0.12
N ALA A 77 24.97 -6.11 0.59
CA ALA A 77 24.88 -4.74 0.11
C ALA A 77 26.20 -3.96 0.24
N ASP A 78 27.08 -4.34 1.17
CA ASP A 78 28.38 -3.71 1.44
C ASP A 78 29.46 -4.79 1.71
N PRO A 79 29.74 -5.70 0.75
CA PRO A 79 30.54 -6.89 1.01
C PRO A 79 32.00 -6.59 1.39
N ASP A 80 32.56 -5.46 0.98
CA ASP A 80 33.91 -5.00 1.35
C ASP A 80 33.92 -4.06 2.57
N ALA A 81 32.75 -3.68 3.07
CA ALA A 81 32.54 -2.80 4.22
C ALA A 81 33.17 -1.40 4.06
N ASP A 82 33.21 -0.89 2.83
CA ASP A 82 33.68 0.44 2.48
C ASP A 82 32.68 1.54 2.90
N ASN A 83 31.43 1.12 3.15
CA ASN A 83 30.32 1.95 3.59
C ASN A 83 29.97 3.07 2.59
N ASP A 84 30.10 2.84 1.29
CA ASP A 84 29.81 3.80 0.21
C ASP A 84 28.37 4.30 0.22
N LYS A 85 27.44 3.47 0.73
CA LYS A 85 26.01 3.80 0.89
C LYS A 85 25.62 4.29 2.28
N GLY A 86 26.54 4.26 3.25
CA GLY A 86 26.24 4.74 4.61
C GLY A 86 25.44 3.77 5.47
N LEU A 87 25.26 2.52 5.03
CA LEU A 87 24.44 1.48 5.68
C LEU A 87 24.96 1.05 7.07
N TRP A 88 26.23 1.33 7.37
CA TRP A 88 26.82 1.03 8.67
C TRP A 88 27.28 2.30 9.40
N GLY A 89 26.84 2.43 10.65
CA GLY A 89 27.29 3.48 11.57
C GLY A 89 28.06 2.90 12.76
N GLY A 90 29.07 3.61 13.25
CA GLY A 90 29.86 3.16 14.41
C GLY A 90 29.04 2.93 15.68
N ALA A 91 27.86 3.54 15.80
CA ALA A 91 26.94 3.33 16.91
C ALA A 91 26.30 1.93 16.92
N MET A 92 26.13 1.29 15.75
CA MET A 92 25.62 -0.08 15.66
C MET A 92 26.53 -1.10 16.35
N GLN A 93 27.82 -0.77 16.55
CA GLN A 93 28.80 -1.60 17.24
C GLN A 93 29.17 -1.08 18.64
N ASN A 94 29.29 0.24 18.79
CA ASN A 94 29.90 0.84 20.00
C ASN A 94 28.86 1.42 20.97
N ASN A 95 27.58 1.12 20.78
CA ASN A 95 26.51 1.49 21.69
C ASN A 95 25.96 0.24 22.40
N GLN A 96 25.50 0.40 23.63
CA GLN A 96 24.94 -0.69 24.44
C GLN A 96 23.64 -1.27 23.88
N TYR A 97 22.94 -0.55 23.00
CA TYR A 97 21.73 -1.01 22.32
C TYR A 97 21.98 -1.42 20.86
N GLY A 98 23.23 -1.33 20.38
CA GLY A 98 23.58 -1.84 19.05
C GLY A 98 23.69 -3.36 19.08
N GLY A 99 24.03 -3.95 17.93
CA GLY A 99 24.16 -5.40 17.83
C GLY A 99 25.03 -5.89 16.68
N VAL A 100 25.69 -4.98 15.94
CA VAL A 100 26.42 -5.31 14.71
C VAL A 100 27.90 -5.05 14.90
N THR A 101 28.73 -6.09 14.74
CA THR A 101 30.18 -5.98 14.74
C THR A 101 30.72 -5.92 13.32
N LYS A 102 31.65 -5.00 13.04
CA LYS A 102 32.41 -4.97 11.78
C LYS A 102 33.81 -5.58 11.94
N ASN A 103 34.13 -6.55 11.09
CA ASN A 103 35.38 -7.30 11.07
C ASN A 103 36.09 -7.21 9.70
N LEU A 104 36.99 -6.24 9.55
CA LEU A 104 37.85 -6.08 8.36
C LEU A 104 38.93 -7.19 8.23
N GLY A 105 38.96 -8.17 9.14
CA GLY A 105 39.77 -9.38 9.01
C GLY A 105 39.05 -10.56 8.32
N ALA A 106 37.73 -10.52 8.21
CA ALA A 106 36.93 -11.59 7.60
C ALA A 106 37.07 -11.68 6.06
N ALA A 107 36.27 -12.51 5.40
CA ALA A 107 36.17 -12.49 3.93
C ALA A 107 35.24 -11.35 3.47
N GLU A 108 35.38 -10.91 2.22
CA GLU A 108 34.35 -10.09 1.58
C GLU A 108 33.02 -10.86 1.59
N GLY A 109 31.93 -10.16 1.90
CA GLY A 109 30.62 -10.75 2.15
C GLY A 109 30.48 -11.46 3.49
N SER A 110 31.42 -11.27 4.42
CA SER A 110 31.33 -11.77 5.80
C SER A 110 31.94 -10.77 6.79
N ARG A 111 31.94 -9.48 6.44
CA ARG A 111 32.55 -8.39 7.21
C ARG A 111 31.68 -7.94 8.38
N PHE A 112 30.40 -8.28 8.39
CA PHE A 112 29.47 -7.94 9.45
C PHE A 112 29.03 -9.19 10.20
N GLU A 113 29.01 -9.11 11.52
CA GLU A 113 28.70 -10.21 12.42
C GLU A 113 27.70 -9.74 13.48
N VAL A 114 26.78 -10.62 13.86
CA VAL A 114 25.87 -10.39 14.99
C VAL A 114 26.68 -10.43 16.29
N GLN A 115 26.56 -9.39 17.12
CA GLN A 115 27.11 -9.42 18.47
C GLN A 115 26.40 -10.49 19.31
N SER A 116 27.17 -11.24 20.11
CA SER A 116 26.66 -12.39 20.86
C SER A 116 25.43 -12.04 21.70
N GLY A 117 24.28 -12.64 21.39
CA GLY A 117 23.02 -12.45 22.11
C GLY A 117 22.10 -11.38 21.52
N GLU A 118 22.56 -10.61 20.53
CA GLU A 118 21.81 -9.47 19.98
C GLU A 118 20.98 -9.82 18.73
N GLY A 119 21.09 -11.06 18.23
CA GLY A 119 20.54 -11.44 16.92
C GLY A 119 19.03 -11.26 16.78
N ASN A 120 18.28 -11.43 17.87
CA ASN A 120 16.82 -11.27 17.89
C ASN A 120 16.38 -9.88 18.36
N HIS A 121 17.29 -8.97 18.71
CA HIS A 121 16.91 -7.60 19.01
C HIS A 121 16.54 -6.86 17.71
N PRO A 122 15.62 -5.88 17.78
CA PRO A 122 15.27 -5.09 16.62
C PRO A 122 16.46 -4.22 16.19
N ILE A 123 16.70 -4.09 14.89
CA ILE A 123 17.78 -3.25 14.38
C ILE A 123 17.48 -1.77 14.65
N ASN A 124 18.46 -1.06 15.20
CA ASN A 124 18.43 0.39 15.42
C ASN A 124 19.62 1.08 14.74
N PHE A 125 19.73 2.39 14.95
CA PHE A 125 20.72 3.25 14.28
C PHE A 125 20.67 3.23 12.75
N VAL A 126 19.49 2.95 12.20
CA VAL A 126 19.21 3.02 10.76
C VAL A 126 18.46 4.31 10.44
N ASN A 127 18.87 4.99 9.38
CA ASN A 127 18.15 6.13 8.83
C ASN A 127 17.16 5.66 7.75
N LEU A 128 16.24 6.53 7.31
CA LEU A 128 15.19 6.15 6.36
C LEU A 128 15.76 5.58 5.05
N TYR A 129 16.88 6.12 4.57
CA TYR A 129 17.49 5.68 3.32
C TYR A 129 18.14 4.31 3.45
N ASP A 130 18.65 3.95 4.63
CA ASP A 130 19.12 2.59 4.90
C ASP A 130 17.95 1.61 4.83
N VAL A 131 16.80 2.01 5.38
CA VAL A 131 15.55 1.20 5.34
C VAL A 131 15.02 1.06 3.91
N MET A 132 15.01 2.13 3.12
CA MET A 132 14.61 2.08 1.69
C MET A 132 15.52 1.15 0.88
N ARG A 133 16.83 1.14 1.15
CA ARG A 133 17.79 0.22 0.53
C ARG A 133 17.53 -1.23 0.90
N PHE A 134 17.19 -1.50 2.15
CA PHE A 134 16.78 -2.83 2.60
C PHE A 134 15.48 -3.27 1.90
N ALA A 135 14.49 -2.37 1.78
CA ALA A 135 13.26 -2.63 1.06
C ALA A 135 13.49 -2.92 -0.44
N ASN A 136 14.36 -2.15 -1.10
CA ASN A 136 14.79 -2.39 -2.48
C ASN A 136 15.45 -3.76 -2.64
N TRP A 137 16.37 -4.10 -1.74
CA TRP A 137 17.04 -5.40 -1.76
C TRP A 137 16.06 -6.57 -1.64
N MET A 138 15.08 -6.46 -0.73
CA MET A 138 13.98 -7.43 -0.60
C MET A 138 13.12 -7.50 -1.87
N ASN A 139 12.75 -6.35 -2.44
CA ASN A 139 11.97 -6.24 -3.67
C ASN A 139 12.66 -6.86 -4.89
N ASN A 140 13.98 -6.72 -4.96
CA ASN A 140 14.77 -7.12 -6.12
C ASN A 140 15.28 -8.57 -6.04
N GLY A 141 14.81 -9.35 -5.06
CA GLY A 141 15.14 -10.77 -4.94
C GLY A 141 16.43 -11.07 -4.18
N GLN A 142 16.91 -10.12 -3.37
CA GLN A 142 18.03 -10.28 -2.43
C GLN A 142 19.38 -10.63 -3.11
N GLY A 143 20.36 -11.10 -2.33
CA GLY A 143 21.70 -11.39 -2.83
C GLY A 143 22.40 -10.12 -3.33
N ASN A 144 23.03 -10.15 -4.50
CA ASN A 144 23.73 -8.99 -5.06
C ASN A 144 22.80 -8.01 -5.81
N ALA A 145 21.51 -8.00 -5.47
CA ALA A 145 20.54 -7.11 -6.09
C ALA A 145 20.83 -5.64 -5.79
N ASP A 146 20.39 -4.75 -6.69
CA ASP A 146 20.53 -3.30 -6.51
C ASP A 146 19.74 -2.83 -5.28
N THR A 147 20.31 -1.86 -4.57
CA THR A 147 19.69 -1.20 -3.41
C THR A 147 19.21 0.21 -3.72
N GLU A 148 19.61 0.79 -4.86
CA GLU A 148 19.30 2.19 -5.19
C GLU A 148 18.03 2.35 -6.05
N ASP A 149 17.54 1.28 -6.66
CA ASP A 149 16.28 1.26 -7.42
C ASP A 149 15.51 -0.04 -7.13
N GLY A 150 14.18 -0.02 -7.24
CA GLY A 150 13.31 -1.13 -6.84
C GLY A 150 11.96 -0.63 -6.34
N SER A 151 11.70 -0.79 -5.05
CA SER A 151 10.54 -0.18 -4.38
C SER A 151 10.64 1.34 -4.23
N TYR A 152 11.86 1.88 -4.20
CA TYR A 152 12.15 3.29 -4.06
C TYR A 152 13.33 3.65 -4.97
N THR A 153 13.27 4.81 -5.63
CA THR A 153 14.41 5.31 -6.42
C THR A 153 15.27 6.25 -5.56
N LEU A 154 16.55 5.91 -5.36
CA LEU A 154 17.54 6.65 -4.58
C LEU A 154 18.68 7.13 -5.48
N THR A 155 18.97 8.44 -5.47
CA THR A 155 20.05 9.02 -6.27
C THR A 155 20.98 9.87 -5.41
N GLY A 156 22.29 9.91 -5.68
CA GLY A 156 23.20 10.83 -4.96
C GLY A 156 24.05 10.21 -3.85
N GLY A 157 24.02 8.88 -3.67
CA GLY A 157 24.89 8.16 -2.73
C GLY A 157 24.31 8.09 -1.32
N LYS A 158 25.15 8.19 -0.28
CA LYS A 158 24.76 7.95 1.13
C LYS A 158 23.48 8.65 1.53
N ILE A 159 23.42 9.95 1.26
CA ILE A 159 22.22 10.79 1.44
C ILE A 159 21.66 11.08 0.05
N PRO A 160 20.47 10.55 -0.28
CA PRO A 160 19.84 10.80 -1.55
C PRO A 160 19.56 12.27 -1.80
N THR A 161 19.78 12.73 -3.03
CA THR A 161 19.54 14.10 -3.47
C THR A 161 18.15 14.33 -4.05
N ASN A 162 17.40 13.26 -4.31
CA ASN A 162 16.04 13.30 -4.86
C ASN A 162 14.93 13.18 -3.80
N ASP A 163 15.27 13.20 -2.50
CA ASP A 163 14.29 13.35 -1.43
C ASP A 163 14.31 14.81 -0.97
N THR A 164 13.33 15.59 -1.42
CA THR A 164 13.21 17.02 -1.10
C THR A 164 11.85 17.33 -0.50
N ALA A 165 11.70 18.51 0.11
CA ALA A 165 10.42 18.93 0.68
C ALA A 165 9.30 19.01 -0.39
N ASP A 166 9.65 19.39 -1.62
CA ASP A 166 8.70 19.53 -2.73
C ASP A 166 8.51 18.22 -3.52
N THR A 167 9.51 17.35 -3.47
CA THR A 167 9.54 16.05 -4.17
C THR A 167 10.08 14.99 -3.22
N PRO A 168 9.28 14.53 -2.23
CA PRO A 168 9.70 13.44 -1.37
C PRO A 168 9.83 12.15 -2.19
N ILE A 169 10.72 11.26 -1.76
CA ILE A 169 10.77 9.90 -2.31
C ILE A 169 9.50 9.16 -1.91
N GLU A 170 8.82 8.61 -2.92
CA GLU A 170 7.62 7.79 -2.82
C GLU A 170 7.91 6.37 -3.34
N ARG A 171 6.98 5.45 -3.09
CA ARG A 171 7.05 4.08 -3.60
C ARG A 171 6.96 4.09 -5.13
N ASN A 172 7.82 3.33 -5.79
CA ASN A 172 7.75 3.10 -7.22
C ASN A 172 6.52 2.22 -7.57
N PRO A 173 5.90 2.43 -8.75
CA PRO A 173 4.89 1.51 -9.26
C PRO A 173 5.40 0.07 -9.34
N GLY A 174 4.60 -0.89 -8.87
CA GLY A 174 4.97 -2.32 -8.85
C GLY A 174 5.88 -2.73 -7.69
N ALA A 175 6.14 -1.83 -6.73
CA ALA A 175 6.82 -2.19 -5.48
C ALA A 175 6.08 -3.31 -4.73
N THR A 176 6.82 -4.29 -4.22
CA THR A 176 6.26 -5.43 -3.47
C THR A 176 6.72 -5.47 -2.02
N TRP A 177 7.89 -4.91 -1.71
CA TRP A 177 8.41 -4.77 -0.35
C TRP A 177 8.62 -3.30 -0.02
N VAL A 178 7.90 -2.77 0.95
CA VAL A 178 7.86 -1.32 1.23
C VAL A 178 7.92 -1.07 2.73
N ILE A 179 8.34 0.14 3.10
CA ILE A 179 8.15 0.67 4.45
C ILE A 179 6.66 0.94 4.60
N PRO A 180 6.00 0.55 5.71
CA PRO A 180 4.60 0.87 5.89
C PRO A 180 4.38 2.38 5.87
N ASN A 181 3.29 2.82 5.23
CA ASN A 181 2.79 4.15 5.45
C ASN A 181 2.12 4.17 6.82
N TYR A 182 1.83 5.36 7.36
CA TYR A 182 1.28 5.43 8.71
C TYR A 182 -0.08 4.73 8.82
N ASN A 183 -0.95 4.87 7.82
CA ASN A 183 -2.29 4.28 7.83
C ASN A 183 -2.25 2.75 7.80
N GLU A 184 -1.34 2.17 7.02
CA GLU A 184 -1.10 0.72 7.02
C GLU A 184 -0.54 0.29 8.37
N TRP A 185 0.51 0.95 8.87
CA TRP A 185 1.08 0.64 10.18
C TRP A 185 0.02 0.70 11.30
N ALA A 186 -0.80 1.74 11.29
CA ALA A 186 -1.85 1.97 12.27
C ALA A 186 -2.95 0.90 12.18
N LYS A 187 -3.40 0.53 10.97
CA LYS A 187 -4.38 -0.54 10.79
C LYS A 187 -3.87 -1.86 11.37
N ALA A 188 -2.62 -2.21 11.08
CA ALA A 188 -2.01 -3.42 11.63
C ALA A 188 -1.92 -3.39 13.17
N ALA A 189 -1.66 -2.22 13.75
CA ALA A 189 -1.49 -2.05 15.19
C ALA A 189 -2.83 -2.03 15.94
N PHE A 190 -3.75 -1.18 15.50
CA PHE A 190 -4.85 -0.70 16.34
C PHE A 190 -6.22 -1.14 15.87
N TYR A 191 -6.38 -1.58 14.62
CA TYR A 191 -7.69 -1.92 14.09
C TYR A 191 -8.08 -3.36 14.40
N ASP A 192 -9.31 -3.53 14.89
CA ASP A 192 -9.98 -4.79 15.18
C ASP A 192 -11.42 -4.72 14.67
N SER A 193 -11.71 -5.41 13.56
CA SER A 193 -13.05 -5.45 12.98
C SER A 193 -14.09 -6.12 13.87
N ARG A 194 -13.68 -6.91 14.88
CA ARG A 194 -14.62 -7.53 15.83
C ARG A 194 -15.22 -6.48 16.78
N ASP A 195 -14.47 -5.44 17.08
CA ASP A 195 -14.87 -4.38 18.00
C ASP A 195 -15.93 -3.44 17.38
N LEU A 196 -16.10 -3.46 16.04
CA LEU A 196 -17.24 -2.81 15.38
C LEU A 196 -18.61 -3.35 15.82
N ILE A 197 -18.66 -4.60 16.30
CA ILE A 197 -19.91 -5.34 16.53
C ILE A 197 -20.40 -5.23 17.99
N ASP A 198 -19.52 -4.87 18.95
CA ASP A 198 -19.86 -4.84 20.40
C ASP A 198 -20.26 -3.44 20.92
N GLY A 199 -19.99 -2.34 20.21
CA GLY A 199 -20.44 -1.00 20.62
C GLY A 199 -20.58 0.08 19.54
N GLY A 200 -20.19 -0.19 18.28
CA GLY A 200 -20.36 0.71 17.14
C GLY A 200 -19.53 2.02 17.25
N PRO A 201 -19.68 3.01 16.34
CA PRO A 201 -18.81 4.20 16.25
C PRO A 201 -18.61 5.04 17.54
N THR A 202 -19.44 4.80 18.57
CA THR A 202 -19.35 5.43 19.89
C THR A 202 -18.29 4.81 20.82
N ASP A 203 -17.70 3.68 20.47
CA ASP A 203 -16.67 2.98 21.26
C ASP A 203 -15.22 3.14 20.76
N GLY A 204 -15.03 3.72 19.57
CA GLY A 204 -13.74 3.74 18.88
C GLY A 204 -13.80 3.27 17.43
N GLY A 205 -14.92 2.67 16.99
CA GLY A 205 -15.14 2.35 15.58
C GLY A 205 -14.20 1.23 15.08
N GLY A 206 -13.88 0.28 15.96
CA GLY A 206 -12.93 -0.78 15.67
C GLY A 206 -11.47 -0.41 15.89
N TRP A 207 -11.17 0.75 16.49
CA TRP A 207 -9.79 1.22 16.70
C TRP A 207 -9.44 1.33 18.19
N TRP A 208 -8.44 0.56 18.60
CA TRP A 208 -7.85 0.63 19.93
C TRP A 208 -6.91 1.83 20.08
N SER A 209 -6.73 2.33 21.31
CA SER A 209 -5.73 3.39 21.57
C SER A 209 -4.29 2.87 21.55
N TYR A 210 -4.11 1.58 21.83
CA TYR A 210 -2.84 0.87 21.96
C TYR A 210 -2.89 -0.46 21.20
N ALA A 211 -1.75 -0.91 20.70
CA ALA A 211 -1.68 -2.00 19.72
C ALA A 211 -2.08 -3.36 20.31
N ASN A 212 -2.04 -3.49 21.63
CA ASN A 212 -2.29 -4.68 22.44
C ASN A 212 -3.80 -4.91 22.67
N GLN A 213 -4.65 -4.51 21.71
CA GLN A 213 -6.10 -4.59 21.79
C GLN A 213 -6.66 -3.92 23.06
N SER A 214 -6.17 -2.71 23.35
CA SER A 214 -6.55 -1.98 24.57
C SER A 214 -6.68 -0.48 24.36
N SER A 215 -7.66 0.12 25.06
CA SER A 215 -7.77 1.58 25.21
C SER A 215 -7.11 2.09 26.50
N THR A 216 -6.44 1.21 27.24
CA THR A 216 -5.63 1.56 28.41
C THR A 216 -4.15 1.39 28.08
N ALA A 217 -3.30 2.31 28.56
CA ALA A 217 -1.87 2.24 28.33
C ALA A 217 -1.29 0.88 28.77
N PRO A 218 -0.38 0.28 27.98
CA PRO A 218 0.30 -0.96 28.36
C PRO A 218 1.03 -0.81 29.69
N VAL A 219 1.20 -1.93 30.40
CA VAL A 219 2.01 -1.99 31.61
C VAL A 219 3.49 -2.11 31.21
N ALA A 220 4.32 -1.21 31.73
CA ALA A 220 5.77 -1.32 31.66
C ALA A 220 6.23 -2.46 32.60
N GLU A 221 6.55 -3.63 32.05
CA GLU A 221 7.07 -4.77 32.79
C GLU A 221 7.96 -5.65 31.90
N ALA A 222 8.66 -6.64 32.47
CA ALA A 222 9.53 -7.52 31.70
C ALA A 222 8.74 -8.60 30.91
N PRO A 223 9.24 -9.07 29.76
CA PRO A 223 8.59 -10.13 29.00
C PRO A 223 8.58 -11.46 29.78
N PRO A 224 7.57 -12.34 29.57
CA PRO A 224 6.57 -12.25 28.51
C PRO A 224 5.41 -11.27 28.80
N GLY A 225 5.37 -10.64 29.98
CA GLY A 225 4.30 -9.72 30.37
C GLY A 225 2.90 -10.36 30.43
N GLY A 226 1.91 -9.51 30.68
CA GLY A 226 0.49 -9.80 30.51
C GLY A 226 0.00 -9.60 29.07
N ASP A 227 -1.31 -9.50 28.91
CA ASP A 227 -2.01 -9.26 27.65
C ASP A 227 -1.88 -7.81 27.14
N ASN A 228 -1.59 -6.87 28.02
CA ASN A 228 -1.37 -5.46 27.70
C ASN A 228 -0.06 -4.94 28.33
N SER A 229 1.07 -5.43 27.84
CA SER A 229 2.42 -5.11 28.34
C SER A 229 3.35 -4.72 27.19
N ALA A 230 4.35 -3.91 27.49
CA ALA A 230 5.31 -3.41 26.50
C ALA A 230 6.64 -3.00 27.15
N ASN A 231 7.72 -3.01 26.37
CA ASN A 231 9.01 -2.46 26.79
C ASN A 231 9.03 -0.94 26.57
N TYR A 232 8.80 -0.15 27.62
CA TYR A 232 8.90 1.31 27.60
C TYR A 232 9.29 1.85 29.00
N ASP A 233 9.45 3.17 29.14
CA ASP A 233 9.77 3.84 30.41
C ASP A 233 11.03 3.29 31.11
N LEU A 234 11.99 2.81 30.32
CA LEU A 234 13.23 2.18 30.76
C LEU A 234 13.03 0.95 31.67
N VAL A 235 11.91 0.23 31.53
CA VAL A 235 11.61 -0.92 32.41
C VAL A 235 12.67 -2.01 32.35
N LEU A 236 13.18 -2.31 31.16
CA LEU A 236 14.34 -3.19 30.98
C LEU A 236 15.67 -2.43 30.98
N ASN A 237 15.63 -1.14 30.66
CA ASN A 237 16.81 -0.34 30.30
C ASN A 237 17.68 -1.05 29.23
N ALA A 238 17.00 -1.76 28.32
CA ALA A 238 17.55 -2.57 27.23
C ALA A 238 16.45 -2.79 26.17
N LEU A 239 16.85 -3.24 24.98
CA LEU A 239 15.91 -3.81 24.02
C LEU A 239 15.46 -5.21 24.50
N SER A 240 14.29 -5.63 24.05
CA SER A 240 13.84 -7.02 24.18
C SER A 240 13.98 -7.73 22.85
N ASP A 241 14.14 -9.06 22.89
CA ASP A 241 13.94 -9.90 21.71
C ASP A 241 12.59 -9.56 21.07
N VAL A 242 12.57 -9.50 19.74
CA VAL A 242 11.32 -9.30 19.00
C VAL A 242 10.31 -10.41 19.34
N GLY A 243 9.05 -10.06 19.53
CA GLY A 243 7.97 -10.96 19.90
C GLY A 243 8.03 -11.48 21.34
N ALA A 244 8.90 -10.93 22.21
CA ALA A 244 9.06 -11.44 23.58
C ALA A 244 7.78 -11.28 24.43
N TYR A 245 6.96 -10.26 24.18
CA TYR A 245 5.66 -10.05 24.84
C TYR A 245 4.57 -10.92 24.20
N THR A 246 4.70 -12.23 24.36
CA THR A 246 3.91 -13.24 23.63
C THR A 246 2.37 -13.15 23.79
N GLN A 247 1.88 -12.43 24.80
CA GLN A 247 0.44 -12.22 25.02
C GLN A 247 -0.04 -10.83 24.60
N SER A 248 0.87 -9.90 24.28
CA SER A 248 0.57 -8.51 23.91
C SER A 248 0.74 -8.29 22.41
N HIS A 249 -0.12 -8.93 21.63
CA HIS A 249 -0.16 -8.80 20.17
C HIS A 249 -1.39 -7.99 19.71
N SER A 250 -1.31 -7.42 18.52
CA SER A 250 -2.47 -6.84 17.83
C SER A 250 -3.50 -7.89 17.42
N TYR A 251 -4.64 -7.41 16.93
CA TYR A 251 -5.66 -8.28 16.34
C TYR A 251 -5.11 -9.11 15.17
N TYR A 252 -4.26 -8.50 14.33
CA TYR A 252 -3.64 -9.15 13.18
C TYR A 252 -2.41 -9.99 13.53
N GLY A 253 -2.01 -10.05 14.81
CA GLY A 253 -0.91 -10.89 15.28
C GLY A 253 0.47 -10.24 15.11
N THR A 254 0.55 -8.92 15.05
CA THR A 254 1.82 -8.18 15.16
C THR A 254 2.20 -8.01 16.64
N PHE A 255 3.50 -7.98 16.91
CA PHE A 255 4.12 -7.73 18.21
C PHE A 255 4.90 -6.43 18.17
N ASP A 256 5.16 -5.88 19.37
CA ASP A 256 6.08 -4.76 19.60
C ASP A 256 5.74 -3.45 18.86
N GLN A 257 4.54 -3.33 18.28
CA GLN A 257 4.04 -2.04 17.78
C GLN A 257 3.75 -1.04 18.92
N ASN A 258 3.88 -1.46 20.19
CA ASN A 258 3.98 -0.58 21.34
C ASN A 258 5.28 -0.87 22.11
N GLY A 259 6.19 0.10 22.15
CA GLY A 259 7.46 0.01 22.87
C GLY A 259 8.60 -0.57 22.03
N ASN A 260 9.64 -1.04 22.70
CA ASN A 260 10.90 -1.53 22.10
C ASN A 260 11.58 -0.45 21.24
N LEU A 261 11.30 -0.34 19.94
CA LEU A 261 11.75 0.76 19.09
C LEU A 261 10.58 1.48 18.45
N MET A 262 10.74 2.80 18.27
CA MET A 262 9.87 3.49 17.31
C MET A 262 10.20 2.98 15.92
N GLU A 263 9.22 3.02 15.03
CA GLU A 263 9.37 2.48 13.70
C GLU A 263 9.20 3.57 12.64
N TRP A 264 10.09 3.57 11.66
CA TRP A 264 9.94 4.39 10.47
C TRP A 264 8.65 4.05 9.73
N THR A 265 7.92 5.09 9.31
CA THR A 265 6.92 4.98 8.23
C THR A 265 7.40 5.78 7.03
N ASP A 266 6.89 5.49 5.84
CA ASP A 266 7.15 6.33 4.66
C ASP A 266 6.15 7.47 4.47
N TYR A 267 5.28 7.70 5.46
CA TYR A 267 4.34 8.81 5.47
C TYR A 267 5.08 10.15 5.59
N VAL A 268 4.93 11.00 4.57
CA VAL A 268 5.52 12.34 4.53
C VAL A 268 4.69 13.25 5.44
N SER A 269 5.29 13.72 6.53
CA SER A 269 4.61 14.65 7.42
C SER A 269 4.49 16.00 6.70
N GLY A 270 3.25 16.42 6.40
CA GLY A 270 2.98 17.76 5.89
C GLY A 270 3.67 18.80 6.77
N GLY A 271 4.62 19.53 6.19
CA GLY A 271 5.40 20.50 6.92
C GLY A 271 4.50 21.62 7.41
N GLY A 272 4.30 21.73 8.73
CA GLY A 272 3.96 23.03 9.30
C GLY A 272 5.05 24.05 8.94
N ASP A 273 4.77 25.35 9.15
CA ASP A 273 5.61 26.52 8.79
C ASP A 273 7.10 26.48 9.22
N PHE A 274 7.56 25.41 9.88
CA PHE A 274 8.90 25.19 10.41
C PHE A 274 9.63 23.93 9.87
N ALA A 275 9.03 23.10 9.02
CA ALA A 275 9.67 21.87 8.54
C ALA A 275 10.33 22.05 7.16
N SER A 276 11.62 22.39 7.15
CA SER A 276 12.41 22.50 5.92
C SER A 276 12.96 21.12 5.48
N GLY A 277 12.09 20.19 5.06
CA GLY A 277 12.52 18.89 4.51
C GLY A 277 11.40 17.84 4.39
N PRO A 278 11.68 16.69 3.74
CA PRO A 278 10.73 15.58 3.64
C PRO A 278 10.76 14.74 4.93
N TRP A 279 10.24 15.29 6.01
CA TRP A 279 10.19 14.60 7.30
C TRP A 279 9.21 13.42 7.22
N ARG A 280 9.56 12.29 7.84
CA ARG A 280 8.66 11.14 7.93
C ARG A 280 8.12 10.98 9.34
N TRP A 281 6.89 10.50 9.44
CA TRP A 281 6.36 10.04 10.72
C TRP A 281 7.08 8.78 11.20
N LYS A 282 7.04 8.59 12.51
CA LYS A 282 7.46 7.38 13.19
C LYS A 282 6.37 7.00 14.18
N ALA A 283 6.23 5.72 14.46
CA ALA A 283 5.13 5.21 15.29
C ALA A 283 5.61 4.24 16.38
N GLY A 284 4.71 3.92 17.31
CA GLY A 284 4.85 2.82 18.27
C GLY A 284 5.57 3.10 19.59
N GLY A 285 6.26 4.24 19.72
CA GLY A 285 7.06 4.56 20.90
C GLY A 285 8.26 3.64 21.09
N HIS A 286 9.04 3.81 22.15
CA HIS A 286 10.31 3.09 22.31
C HIS A 286 10.62 2.78 23.78
N PHE A 287 11.60 1.92 24.03
CA PHE A 287 12.00 1.39 25.33
C PHE A 287 12.29 2.45 26.41
N GLY A 288 12.69 3.66 26.00
CA GLY A 288 13.01 4.78 26.91
C GLY A 288 11.97 5.89 26.93
N GLY A 289 10.89 5.78 26.15
CA GLY A 289 9.85 6.78 26.03
C GLY A 289 8.67 6.52 26.96
N SER A 290 7.85 7.54 27.20
CA SER A 290 6.58 7.41 27.91
C SER A 290 5.48 6.84 27.01
N SER A 291 4.41 6.32 27.61
CA SER A 291 3.26 5.75 26.88
C SER A 291 2.55 6.70 25.92
N SER A 292 2.73 8.02 26.08
CA SER A 292 2.22 9.04 25.14
C SER A 292 2.79 8.93 23.73
N PHE A 293 3.90 8.22 23.52
CA PHE A 293 4.49 7.97 22.21
C PHE A 293 3.95 6.71 21.52
N MET A 294 3.16 5.90 22.23
CA MET A 294 2.71 4.58 21.75
C MET A 294 1.26 4.58 21.22
N SER A 295 0.52 5.68 21.37
CA SER A 295 -0.90 5.71 21.05
C SER A 295 -1.17 6.00 19.58
N LEU A 296 -2.36 5.59 19.10
CA LEU A 296 -2.88 5.83 17.73
C LEU A 296 -2.80 7.28 17.25
N ASN A 297 -2.77 8.26 18.17
CA ASN A 297 -2.74 9.69 17.81
C ASN A 297 -1.33 10.30 17.91
N SER A 298 -0.29 9.49 18.11
CA SER A 298 1.07 9.94 18.33
C SER A 298 1.92 9.78 17.08
N HIS A 299 2.25 10.90 16.43
CA HIS A 299 2.96 10.92 15.15
C HIS A 299 4.23 11.79 15.20
N PRO A 300 5.19 11.50 16.09
CA PRO A 300 6.48 12.20 16.07
C PRO A 300 7.15 12.04 14.70
N ASN A 301 7.78 13.11 14.22
CA ASN A 301 8.47 13.09 12.94
C ASN A 301 9.99 13.14 13.11
N GLN A 302 10.71 12.70 12.07
CA GLN A 302 12.16 12.78 12.04
C GLN A 302 12.65 13.03 10.61
N GLY A 303 13.75 13.78 10.51
CA GLY A 303 14.44 13.97 9.24
C GLY A 303 15.02 12.63 8.74
N PRO A 304 14.91 12.33 7.43
CA PRO A 304 15.18 11.01 6.88
C PRO A 304 16.64 10.55 7.01
N SER A 305 17.60 11.47 7.14
CA SER A 305 19.03 11.18 7.34
C SER A 305 19.43 10.92 8.79
N SER A 306 18.50 11.03 9.74
CA SER A 306 18.80 10.87 11.17
C SER A 306 18.60 9.43 11.62
N ALA A 307 19.57 8.89 12.36
CA ALA A 307 19.49 7.57 12.98
C ALA A 307 19.50 7.70 14.51
N ALA A 308 18.83 6.80 15.23
CA ALA A 308 18.75 6.80 16.70
C ALA A 308 18.77 5.39 17.28
N ASP A 309 19.13 5.26 18.56
CA ASP A 309 19.05 4.01 19.32
C ASP A 309 17.61 3.55 19.58
N SER A 310 16.68 4.50 19.54
CA SER A 310 15.26 4.32 19.77
C SER A 310 14.43 4.18 18.49
N LEU A 311 15.06 3.91 17.34
CA LEU A 311 14.41 3.90 16.04
C LEU A 311 14.89 2.75 15.16
N GLY A 312 13.94 1.90 14.79
CA GLY A 312 14.08 0.80 13.84
C GLY A 312 12.98 0.84 12.79
N PHE A 313 12.57 -0.33 12.30
CA PHE A 313 11.51 -0.45 11.31
C PHE A 313 10.98 -1.89 11.21
N ARG A 314 9.81 -2.01 10.58
CA ARG A 314 9.32 -3.25 9.96
C ARG A 314 8.94 -2.96 8.50
N LEU A 315 8.78 -4.01 7.70
CA LEU A 315 8.33 -3.87 6.31
C LEU A 315 6.90 -4.39 6.13
N ILE A 316 6.26 -3.88 5.09
CA ILE A 316 5.10 -4.47 4.46
C ILE A 316 5.54 -5.21 3.21
N LYS A 317 4.90 -6.34 2.96
CA LYS A 317 4.86 -6.97 1.65
C LYS A 317 3.47 -6.72 1.07
N LEU A 318 3.44 -5.89 0.04
CA LEU A 318 2.23 -5.68 -0.74
C LEU A 318 1.94 -6.97 -1.48
N SER A 319 0.67 -7.33 -1.57
CA SER A 319 0.23 -8.24 -2.60
C SER A 319 0.77 -7.66 -3.90
N ALA A 320 1.63 -8.41 -4.61
CA ALA A 320 2.07 -7.97 -5.92
C ALA A 320 0.81 -7.56 -6.68
N VAL A 321 0.82 -6.39 -7.33
CA VAL A 321 -0.24 -6.00 -8.27
C VAL A 321 -0.13 -6.97 -9.45
N SER A 322 -0.55 -8.19 -9.18
CA SER A 322 -0.63 -9.34 -10.06
C SER A 322 -2.01 -9.20 -10.67
N GLY A 323 -2.10 -8.21 -11.54
CA GLY A 323 -3.36 -7.77 -12.04
C GLY A 323 -3.13 -6.92 -13.27
N PRO A 324 -4.19 -6.76 -14.07
CA PRO A 324 -4.22 -5.76 -15.13
C PRO A 324 -3.91 -4.35 -14.60
N ALA A 325 -3.46 -3.44 -15.47
CA ALA A 325 -3.15 -2.06 -15.08
C ALA A 325 -4.34 -1.27 -14.50
N CYS A 326 -5.57 -1.80 -14.61
CA CYS A 326 -6.77 -1.25 -14.02
C CYS A 326 -7.07 -1.76 -12.60
N ASP A 327 -6.36 -2.79 -12.12
CA ASP A 327 -6.44 -3.28 -10.73
C ASP A 327 -5.62 -2.35 -9.83
N LEU A 328 -6.26 -1.29 -9.34
CA LEU A 328 -5.64 -0.25 -8.53
C LEU A 328 -5.64 -0.61 -7.04
N ASN A 329 -6.57 -1.48 -6.61
CA ASN A 329 -6.69 -1.92 -5.23
C ASN A 329 -5.96 -3.25 -4.93
N GLY A 330 -5.47 -3.94 -5.97
CA GLY A 330 -4.71 -5.18 -5.86
C GLY A 330 -5.54 -6.43 -5.58
N ASP A 331 -6.85 -6.42 -5.85
CA ASP A 331 -7.77 -7.54 -5.65
C ASP A 331 -7.89 -8.47 -6.86
N SER A 332 -7.10 -8.22 -7.92
CA SER A 332 -7.07 -8.96 -9.18
C SER A 332 -8.33 -8.82 -10.03
N SER A 333 -9.12 -7.77 -9.82
CA SER A 333 -10.25 -7.39 -10.66
C SER A 333 -10.11 -5.96 -11.19
N CYS A 334 -10.96 -5.59 -12.15
CA CYS A 334 -11.08 -4.20 -12.60
C CYS A 334 -12.53 -3.79 -12.46
N ASP A 335 -12.87 -3.21 -11.32
CA ASP A 335 -14.23 -2.91 -10.91
C ASP A 335 -14.38 -1.49 -10.34
N THR A 336 -15.56 -1.19 -9.77
CA THR A 336 -15.86 0.14 -9.24
C THR A 336 -14.96 0.54 -8.07
N ALA A 337 -14.45 -0.42 -7.29
CA ALA A 337 -13.57 -0.13 -6.16
C ALA A 337 -12.20 0.40 -6.62
N ASP A 338 -11.73 -0.02 -7.80
CA ASP A 338 -10.51 0.49 -8.40
C ASP A 338 -10.66 1.93 -8.88
N ILE A 339 -11.69 2.22 -9.68
CA ILE A 339 -11.88 3.55 -10.26
C ILE A 339 -12.22 4.59 -9.18
N ASP A 340 -12.84 4.20 -8.08
CA ASP A 340 -13.07 5.07 -6.93
C ASP A 340 -11.77 5.57 -6.29
N THR A 341 -10.65 4.85 -6.44
CA THR A 341 -9.33 5.32 -5.99
C THR A 341 -8.83 6.52 -6.80
N LEU A 342 -9.42 6.80 -7.97
CA LEU A 342 -9.07 7.93 -8.83
C LEU A 342 -9.86 9.21 -8.52
N ALA A 343 -10.58 9.27 -7.40
CA ALA A 343 -11.32 10.46 -6.98
C ALA A 343 -10.45 11.74 -7.03
N GLY A 344 -10.97 12.80 -7.66
CA GLY A 344 -10.25 14.06 -7.83
C GLY A 344 -9.11 14.03 -8.86
N SER A 345 -8.88 12.92 -9.56
CA SER A 345 -7.82 12.80 -10.59
C SER A 345 -8.22 13.37 -11.95
N GLY A 346 -9.47 13.79 -12.10
CA GLY A 346 -10.02 14.42 -13.29
C GLY A 346 -10.36 13.47 -14.43
N ALA A 347 -11.09 14.00 -15.41
CA ALA A 347 -11.77 13.20 -16.43
C ALA A 347 -10.82 12.38 -17.32
N THR A 348 -9.58 12.82 -17.53
CA THR A 348 -8.61 12.04 -18.32
C THR A 348 -8.26 10.73 -17.62
N ALA A 349 -7.98 10.77 -16.30
CA ALA A 349 -7.64 9.57 -15.54
C ALA A 349 -8.81 8.58 -15.50
N ILE A 350 -10.02 9.09 -15.26
CA ILE A 350 -11.26 8.30 -15.31
C ILE A 350 -11.44 7.63 -16.67
N ASN A 351 -11.32 8.38 -17.78
CA ASN A 351 -11.51 7.82 -19.12
C ASN A 351 -10.43 6.80 -19.52
N ASP A 352 -9.18 7.05 -19.15
CA ASP A 352 -8.06 6.12 -19.42
C ASP A 352 -8.28 4.80 -18.65
N TRP A 353 -8.70 4.88 -17.39
CA TRP A 353 -9.03 3.70 -16.59
C TRP A 353 -10.23 2.94 -17.18
N LEU A 354 -11.33 3.61 -17.51
CA LEU A 354 -12.54 2.97 -18.09
C LEU A 354 -12.22 2.22 -19.41
N ALA A 355 -11.30 2.74 -20.21
CA ALA A 355 -10.83 2.08 -21.42
C ALA A 355 -9.94 0.86 -21.12
N GLY A 356 -9.02 0.98 -20.15
CA GLY A 356 -8.17 -0.12 -19.70
C GLY A 356 -8.97 -1.26 -19.07
N ALA A 357 -9.84 -0.94 -18.11
CA ALA A 357 -10.73 -1.86 -17.42
C ALA A 357 -11.66 -2.62 -18.36
N ALA A 358 -12.23 -1.94 -19.36
CA ALA A 358 -13.07 -2.61 -20.34
C ALA A 358 -12.26 -3.59 -21.21
N THR A 359 -11.03 -3.22 -21.60
CA THR A 359 -10.15 -4.10 -22.39
C THR A 359 -9.82 -5.36 -21.61
N GLU A 360 -9.48 -5.22 -20.33
CA GLU A 360 -9.17 -6.37 -19.49
C GLU A 360 -10.37 -7.27 -19.26
N ASN A 361 -11.53 -6.68 -19.00
CA ASN A 361 -12.79 -7.42 -18.84
C ASN A 361 -13.30 -8.03 -20.17
N GLY A 362 -12.51 -7.98 -21.24
CA GLY A 362 -12.79 -8.64 -22.51
C GLY A 362 -13.78 -7.90 -23.41
N PHE A 363 -14.02 -6.62 -23.15
CA PHE A 363 -14.93 -5.79 -23.93
C PHE A 363 -14.22 -5.10 -25.10
N ALA A 364 -14.98 -4.87 -26.18
CA ALA A 364 -14.47 -4.25 -27.40
C ALA A 364 -14.50 -2.71 -27.39
N SER A 365 -15.11 -2.11 -26.36
CA SER A 365 -15.22 -0.65 -26.18
C SER A 365 -15.07 -0.31 -24.71
N ALA A 366 -14.63 0.91 -24.40
CA ALA A 366 -14.59 1.43 -23.04
C ALA A 366 -15.97 1.35 -22.35
N TYR A 367 -15.95 1.31 -21.01
CA TYR A 367 -17.10 1.68 -20.19
C TYR A 367 -17.43 3.17 -20.36
N LEU A 368 -18.63 3.57 -19.95
CA LEU A 368 -19.11 4.94 -20.10
C LEU A 368 -18.82 5.75 -18.83
N ALA A 369 -18.51 7.03 -18.96
CA ALA A 369 -18.12 7.85 -17.81
C ALA A 369 -19.24 8.05 -16.77
N SER A 370 -20.50 7.82 -17.14
CA SER A 370 -21.65 7.91 -16.23
C SER A 370 -22.35 6.56 -16.00
N ASP A 371 -21.67 5.46 -16.33
CA ASP A 371 -22.06 4.09 -16.00
C ASP A 371 -21.43 3.77 -14.64
N SER A 372 -22.11 4.16 -13.57
CA SER A 372 -21.60 4.22 -12.19
C SER A 372 -21.48 2.85 -11.52
N ASP A 373 -22.14 1.83 -12.07
CA ASP A 373 -22.04 0.44 -11.63
C ASP A 373 -21.34 -0.48 -12.65
N LEU A 374 -20.82 0.09 -13.75
CA LEU A 374 -20.05 -0.57 -14.81
C LEU A 374 -20.83 -1.70 -15.49
N ASP A 375 -22.16 -1.57 -15.61
CA ASP A 375 -23.03 -2.58 -16.20
C ASP A 375 -23.16 -2.48 -17.74
N ARG A 376 -22.50 -1.47 -18.32
CA ARG A 376 -22.35 -1.17 -19.77
C ARG A 376 -23.48 -0.34 -20.37
N ASP A 377 -24.43 0.12 -19.59
CA ASP A 377 -25.38 1.12 -20.04
C ASP A 377 -25.37 2.38 -19.16
N VAL A 378 -26.08 3.42 -19.59
CA VAL A 378 -26.26 4.63 -18.79
C VAL A 378 -27.75 4.83 -18.70
N ASP A 379 -28.32 4.46 -17.56
CA ASP A 379 -29.75 4.33 -17.39
C ASP A 379 -30.28 5.03 -16.12
N LEU A 380 -31.50 4.69 -15.73
CA LEU A 380 -32.16 5.33 -14.60
C LEU A 380 -31.45 5.03 -13.26
N THR A 381 -30.70 3.94 -13.17
CA THR A 381 -29.85 3.57 -12.03
C THR A 381 -28.78 4.63 -11.84
N ASP A 382 -27.99 4.93 -12.87
CA ASP A 382 -26.95 5.97 -12.83
C ASP A 382 -27.52 7.36 -12.55
N PHE A 383 -28.65 7.66 -13.20
CA PHE A 383 -29.35 8.92 -12.96
C PHE A 383 -29.74 9.05 -11.48
N ASN A 384 -30.27 7.99 -10.87
CA ASN A 384 -30.67 8.01 -9.47
C ASN A 384 -29.46 8.05 -8.54
N THR A 385 -28.34 7.38 -8.87
CA THR A 385 -27.07 7.45 -8.14
C THR A 385 -26.56 8.89 -8.10
N LEU A 386 -26.41 9.52 -9.27
CA LEU A 386 -25.97 10.90 -9.38
C LEU A 386 -26.95 11.87 -8.69
N ALA A 387 -28.24 11.73 -8.95
CA ALA A 387 -29.27 12.61 -8.36
C ALA A 387 -29.37 12.48 -6.84
N GLY A 388 -29.17 11.27 -6.31
CA GLY A 388 -29.19 10.99 -4.88
C GLY A 388 -27.98 11.58 -4.13
N ASN A 389 -26.84 11.72 -4.82
CA ASN A 389 -25.58 12.21 -4.26
C ASN A 389 -25.22 13.64 -4.69
N PHE A 390 -26.12 14.35 -5.38
CA PHE A 390 -25.86 15.69 -5.89
C PHE A 390 -25.45 16.67 -4.79
N ASN A 391 -24.17 17.07 -4.81
CA ASN A 391 -23.57 17.97 -3.83
C ASN A 391 -22.54 18.89 -4.51
N PRO A 392 -23.00 19.99 -5.15
CA PRO A 392 -22.17 20.82 -6.01
C PRO A 392 -21.12 21.66 -5.28
N VAL A 393 -21.11 21.62 -3.93
CA VAL A 393 -20.11 22.28 -3.09
C VAL A 393 -19.32 21.26 -2.24
N GLY A 394 -19.58 19.97 -2.43
CA GLY A 394 -18.85 18.89 -1.77
C GLY A 394 -17.48 18.65 -2.38
N SER A 395 -16.68 17.85 -1.70
CA SER A 395 -15.36 17.39 -2.14
C SER A 395 -15.17 15.93 -1.74
N GLY A 396 -14.35 15.19 -2.49
CA GLY A 396 -14.08 13.77 -2.21
C GLY A 396 -15.19 12.83 -2.69
N ALA A 397 -16.04 13.28 -3.62
CA ALA A 397 -16.91 12.37 -4.35
C ALA A 397 -16.06 11.39 -5.19
N VAL A 398 -16.60 10.20 -5.38
CA VAL A 398 -15.98 9.10 -6.12
C VAL A 398 -16.85 8.74 -7.33
N PHE A 399 -16.31 7.97 -8.26
CA PHE A 399 -17.00 7.60 -9.49
C PHE A 399 -18.32 6.87 -9.22
N SER A 400 -18.32 5.90 -8.30
CA SER A 400 -19.48 5.07 -7.95
C SER A 400 -20.65 5.84 -7.31
N VAL A 401 -20.42 7.08 -6.84
CA VAL A 401 -21.49 7.96 -6.32
C VAL A 401 -21.95 9.01 -7.35
N GLY A 402 -21.43 8.96 -8.58
CA GLY A 402 -21.85 9.82 -9.69
C GLY A 402 -20.91 10.98 -10.02
N ASP A 403 -19.66 10.97 -9.54
CA ASP A 403 -18.60 11.90 -10.00
C ASP A 403 -17.97 11.37 -11.31
N SER A 404 -18.74 11.48 -12.39
CA SER A 404 -18.38 10.96 -13.71
C SER A 404 -17.18 11.64 -14.34
N ASN A 405 -16.86 12.87 -13.94
CA ASN A 405 -15.70 13.60 -14.46
C ASN A 405 -14.48 13.56 -13.52
N GLY A 406 -14.60 12.90 -12.36
CA GLY A 406 -13.54 12.73 -11.37
C GLY A 406 -13.02 14.05 -10.80
N ASP A 407 -13.83 15.12 -10.78
CA ASP A 407 -13.42 16.43 -10.25
C ASP A 407 -13.53 16.54 -8.72
N GLY A 408 -13.99 15.46 -8.08
CA GLY A 408 -14.19 15.33 -6.65
C GLY A 408 -15.55 15.81 -6.17
N SER A 409 -16.48 16.16 -7.06
CA SER A 409 -17.80 16.68 -6.67
C SER A 409 -18.92 16.28 -7.62
N VAL A 410 -20.02 15.73 -7.08
CA VAL A 410 -21.22 15.41 -7.89
C VAL A 410 -22.00 16.70 -8.19
N ASN A 411 -21.87 17.21 -9.41
CA ASN A 411 -22.38 18.53 -9.79
C ASN A 411 -23.03 18.54 -11.19
N LEU A 412 -23.27 19.74 -11.74
CA LEU A 412 -23.93 19.90 -13.04
C LEU A 412 -23.08 19.36 -14.21
N SER A 413 -21.77 19.33 -14.06
CA SER A 413 -20.83 18.77 -15.03
C SER A 413 -21.08 17.27 -15.21
N ASP A 414 -21.33 16.54 -14.13
CA ASP A 414 -21.65 15.10 -14.18
C ASP A 414 -23.00 14.86 -14.85
N TYR A 415 -24.00 15.70 -14.57
CA TYR A 415 -25.28 15.65 -15.29
C TYR A 415 -25.10 15.85 -16.79
N ASN A 416 -24.20 16.74 -17.21
CA ASN A 416 -23.91 16.95 -18.63
C ASN A 416 -23.20 15.74 -19.24
N THR A 417 -22.32 15.07 -18.49
CA THR A 417 -21.68 13.81 -18.90
C THR A 417 -22.73 12.71 -19.08
N LEU A 418 -23.61 12.53 -18.09
CA LEU A 418 -24.69 11.54 -18.11
C LEU A 418 -25.63 11.77 -19.29
N ALA A 419 -26.11 13.01 -19.46
CA ALA A 419 -27.02 13.37 -20.55
C ALA A 419 -26.43 13.10 -21.95
N GLY A 420 -25.10 13.09 -22.08
CA GLY A 420 -24.43 12.79 -23.35
C GLY A 420 -24.49 11.32 -23.77
N SER A 421 -24.72 10.40 -22.82
CA SER A 421 -24.67 8.95 -23.05
C SER A 421 -25.91 8.20 -22.54
N PHE A 422 -26.87 8.90 -21.95
CA PHE A 422 -28.10 8.32 -21.40
C PHE A 422 -28.93 7.59 -22.45
N ASP A 423 -29.09 6.27 -22.30
CA ASP A 423 -29.82 5.39 -23.21
C ASP A 423 -30.68 4.38 -22.43
N PRO A 424 -31.82 4.81 -21.86
CA PRO A 424 -32.63 3.94 -21.03
C PRO A 424 -33.29 2.84 -21.88
N ILE A 425 -32.82 1.61 -21.72
CA ILE A 425 -33.39 0.43 -22.37
C ILE A 425 -34.87 0.31 -21.97
N GLY A 426 -35.76 0.26 -22.97
CA GLY A 426 -37.21 0.08 -22.76
C GLY A 426 -38.10 1.23 -23.23
N TYR A 427 -37.55 2.39 -23.57
CA TYR A 427 -38.34 3.53 -24.07
C TYR A 427 -38.32 3.71 -25.60
N ALA A 428 -37.36 3.10 -26.31
CA ALA A 428 -37.23 3.19 -27.77
C ALA A 428 -38.31 2.42 -28.56
N THR A 429 -39.20 1.66 -27.90
CA THR A 429 -40.27 0.90 -28.58
C THR A 429 -41.65 1.54 -28.49
N ALA A 430 -41.79 2.72 -27.87
CA ALA A 430 -43.02 3.47 -27.96
C ALA A 430 -43.17 3.98 -29.40
N ALA A 431 -43.95 3.25 -30.21
CA ALA A 431 -44.37 3.68 -31.54
C ALA A 431 -44.77 5.15 -31.48
N ALA A 432 -44.22 5.98 -32.38
CA ALA A 432 -44.59 7.39 -32.48
C ALA A 432 -46.12 7.50 -32.39
N VAL A 433 -46.61 8.19 -31.37
CA VAL A 433 -48.05 8.39 -31.16
C VAL A 433 -48.59 9.02 -32.46
N PRO A 434 -49.55 8.38 -33.15
CA PRO A 434 -50.09 8.96 -34.38
C PRO A 434 -50.57 10.38 -34.11
N GLU A 435 -50.15 11.34 -34.92
CA GLU A 435 -50.56 12.74 -34.75
C GLU A 435 -52.09 12.79 -34.62
N PRO A 436 -52.62 13.57 -33.66
CA PRO A 436 -54.05 13.58 -33.40
C PRO A 436 -54.78 14.01 -34.68
N ALA A 437 -55.89 13.34 -34.99
CA ALA A 437 -56.74 13.61 -36.16
C ALA A 437 -57.49 14.96 -36.06
N THR A 438 -56.86 16.00 -35.52
CA THR A 438 -57.34 17.38 -35.42
C THR A 438 -57.73 17.92 -36.78
N PHE A 439 -57.05 17.50 -37.85
CA PHE A 439 -57.43 17.84 -39.22
C PHE A 439 -58.78 17.24 -39.62
N VAL A 440 -59.09 16.00 -39.21
CA VAL A 440 -60.38 15.34 -39.50
C VAL A 440 -61.51 16.00 -38.71
N LEU A 441 -61.26 16.37 -37.45
CA LEU A 441 -62.22 17.10 -36.61
C LEU A 441 -62.48 18.52 -37.12
N ALA A 442 -61.45 19.22 -37.62
CA ALA A 442 -61.59 20.53 -38.23
C ALA A 442 -62.41 20.48 -39.53
N VAL A 443 -62.20 19.47 -40.37
CA VAL A 443 -62.97 19.27 -41.61
C VAL A 443 -64.43 18.90 -41.30
N LEU A 444 -64.68 18.06 -40.30
CA LEU A 444 -66.04 17.73 -39.87
C LEU A 444 -66.77 18.93 -39.23
N GLY A 445 -66.06 19.77 -38.46
CA GLY A 445 -66.61 21.00 -37.90
C GLY A 445 -66.99 22.03 -38.97
N LEU A 446 -66.16 22.18 -40.01
CA LEU A 446 -66.45 23.04 -41.16
C LEU A 446 -67.65 22.55 -41.97
N LEU A 447 -67.77 21.23 -42.18
CA LEU A 447 -68.93 20.63 -42.86
C LEU A 447 -70.22 20.81 -42.06
N ALA A 448 -70.17 20.69 -40.73
CA ALA A 448 -71.34 20.91 -39.87
C ALA A 448 -71.82 22.38 -39.87
N ALA A 449 -70.90 23.34 -39.95
CA ALA A 449 -71.23 24.77 -40.01
C ALA A 449 -71.92 25.19 -41.32
N VAL A 450 -71.62 24.50 -42.44
CA VAL A 450 -72.26 24.78 -43.74
C VAL A 450 -73.69 24.25 -43.81
N VAL A 451 -73.99 23.14 -43.12
CA VAL A 451 -75.35 22.54 -43.12
C VAL A 451 -76.32 23.27 -42.18
N ALA A 452 -75.81 23.98 -41.17
CA ALA A 452 -76.62 24.60 -40.12
C ALA A 452 -77.10 26.05 -40.39
N ASN A 453 -77.11 26.53 -41.64
CA ASN A 453 -77.58 27.88 -41.97
C ASN A 453 -79.03 27.88 -42.52
N PRO A 454 -80.09 27.95 -41.69
CA PRO A 454 -81.42 28.24 -42.17
C PRO A 454 -81.51 29.74 -42.49
N GLY A 455 -81.75 30.08 -43.75
CA GLY A 455 -81.97 31.46 -44.19
C GLY A 455 -83.09 32.15 -43.41
N PRO A 456 -83.06 33.50 -43.31
CA PRO A 456 -83.98 34.25 -42.46
C PRO A 456 -85.43 34.08 -42.91
N CYS A 457 -86.25 33.55 -41.99
CA CYS A 457 -87.70 33.48 -42.11
C CYS A 457 -88.29 34.90 -42.07
N ARG A 458 -88.92 35.33 -43.17
CA ARG A 458 -89.70 36.57 -43.26
C ARG A 458 -91.02 36.43 -42.49
N ILE A 459 -91.35 37.41 -41.65
CA ILE A 459 -92.73 37.63 -41.15
C ILE A 459 -92.96 39.15 -41.06
N GLY A 460 -94.06 39.64 -41.67
CA GLY A 460 -94.63 40.98 -41.45
C GLY A 460 -94.49 41.92 -42.64
#